data_AF-A0A5M4D5F3-F1
#
_entry.id   AF-A0A5M4D5F3-F1
#
_cell.length_a   1.000
_cell.length_b   1.000
_cell.length_c   1.000
_cell.angle_alpha   90.00
_cell.angle_beta   90.00
_cell.angle_gamma   90.00
#
_symmetry.space_group_name_H-M   'P 1'
#
loop_
_entity.id
_entity.type
_entity.pdbx_description
1 polymer ?
#
loop_
_entity_poly.entity_id
_entity_poly.type
_entity_poly.pdbx_seq_one_letter_code
_entity_poly.pdbx_strand_id
1 'polypeptide(L)'
;MAFTGKATYDGGSTLPELMEDVCDVIGIISPFETPLLDHLGDAKRPASSTLHEWIEDKLLPNTGQINQTTFTPTPQTCTAVIVDDATVFQVGDLVRPGTSSEVMFVASINTGTQTLTVVRSYGSTSPATLANDMALFILGNAALEGAEAPQARFTTRVRKQNYTQIFTAAIEVSGSMQAARSHGVGDEIDYQKQERMRELLRDLENCVINGVAPASTQHGSSTVRRSMNGINHSIQTNRFIPGEGEIPDGDGAGDELNEAVLNAALRAIWEKSSGTVDTIVVGGAQKRRLNSFTTGSRAYLPEDTAFRNLVSVYESDFGVCRIILSRWMPADSLLLLDSGRIAVPPLQGRSFHYKPLAAKGDSVCGQVIGEYTLEFKNEAAHGAITGLAV
;
A
#
# COMPACT_ATOMS: atom_id res chain seq x y z
N MET A 1 -43.57 -13.28 44.55
CA MET A 1 -42.27 -13.03 43.90
C MET A 1 -42.54 -12.58 42.48
N ALA A 2 -42.43 -11.28 42.20
CA ALA A 2 -42.67 -10.76 40.85
C ALA A 2 -41.34 -10.74 40.09
N PHE A 3 -41.29 -11.57 39.05
CA PHE A 3 -40.23 -11.64 38.06
C PHE A 3 -40.26 -10.35 37.24
N THR A 4 -39.46 -9.35 37.63
CA THR A 4 -39.26 -8.13 36.83
C THR A 4 -38.02 -8.34 35.96
N GLY A 5 -38.19 -9.16 34.91
CA GLY A 5 -37.26 -9.16 33.81
C GLY A 5 -37.33 -7.79 33.15
N LYS A 6 -36.27 -6.98 33.31
CA LYS A 6 -36.07 -5.77 32.51
C LYS A 6 -36.14 -6.17 31.04
N ALA A 7 -37.12 -5.66 30.31
CA ALA A 7 -37.20 -5.83 28.88
C ALA A 7 -36.19 -4.89 28.20
N THR A 8 -35.48 -5.38 27.19
CA THR A 8 -34.36 -4.70 26.53
C THR A 8 -34.72 -3.37 25.85
N TYR A 9 -36.00 -3.06 25.67
CA TYR A 9 -36.49 -1.83 25.03
C TYR A 9 -36.73 -0.67 26.02
N ASP A 10 -36.59 -0.90 27.33
CA ASP A 10 -36.82 0.11 28.38
C ASP A 10 -35.53 0.85 28.78
N GLY A 11 -34.42 0.54 28.10
CA GLY A 11 -33.21 1.33 28.17
C GLY A 11 -33.25 2.45 27.14
N GLY A 12 -33.25 3.71 27.61
CA GLY A 12 -33.03 4.85 26.72
C GLY A 12 -31.71 4.74 25.94
N SER A 13 -31.46 5.67 25.03
CA SER A 13 -30.26 5.73 24.16
C SER A 13 -28.92 5.80 24.91
N THR A 14 -28.93 5.77 26.24
CA THR A 14 -27.79 5.83 27.15
C THR A 14 -27.80 4.61 28.09
N LEU A 15 -27.89 3.40 27.53
CA LEU A 15 -27.76 2.16 28.29
C LEU A 15 -26.29 1.96 28.70
N PRO A 16 -25.92 1.98 30.01
CA PRO A 16 -24.53 1.81 30.46
C PRO A 16 -23.97 0.39 30.23
N GLU A 17 -24.79 -0.56 29.80
CA GLU A 17 -24.41 -1.94 29.48
C GLU A 17 -24.03 -2.14 28.00
N LEU A 18 -24.40 -1.18 27.12
CA LEU A 18 -24.00 -1.16 25.72
C LEU A 18 -22.75 -0.30 25.60
N MET A 19 -21.70 -0.88 25.02
CA MET A 19 -20.52 -0.12 24.62
C MET A 19 -20.97 0.93 23.58
N GLU A 20 -20.81 2.22 23.88
CA GLU A 20 -21.05 3.27 22.90
C GLU A 20 -20.09 3.04 21.72
N ASP A 21 -20.64 2.59 20.59
CA ASP A 21 -19.88 2.42 19.36
C ASP A 21 -19.78 3.79 18.70
N VAL A 22 -18.58 4.36 18.73
CA VAL A 22 -18.34 5.79 18.45
C VAL A 22 -18.05 6.04 16.96
N CYS A 23 -18.33 5.06 16.09
CA CYS A 23 -18.13 5.19 14.64
C CYS A 23 -18.85 6.43 14.04
N ASP A 24 -19.95 6.89 14.62
CA ASP A 24 -20.70 8.07 14.12
C ASP A 24 -19.99 9.42 14.40
N VAL A 25 -19.03 9.48 15.33
CA VAL A 25 -18.22 10.70 15.59
C VAL A 25 -17.09 10.85 14.58
N ILE A 26 -16.77 9.81 13.81
CA ILE A 26 -15.79 9.86 12.73
C ILE A 26 -16.21 10.89 11.67
N GLY A 27 -17.51 11.15 11.50
CA GLY A 27 -18.03 12.18 10.59
C GLY A 27 -17.78 13.64 11.02
N ILE A 28 -17.37 13.90 12.27
CA ILE A 28 -17.05 15.26 12.77
C ILE A 28 -15.55 15.57 12.66
N ILE A 29 -14.74 14.54 12.43
CA ILE A 29 -13.30 14.71 12.22
C ILE A 29 -13.13 15.30 10.83
N SER A 30 -12.50 16.47 10.78
CA SER A 30 -12.43 17.18 9.52
C SER A 30 -11.65 16.32 8.51
N PRO A 31 -12.10 16.24 7.24
CA PRO A 31 -11.38 15.57 6.15
C PRO A 31 -9.93 16.05 5.95
N PHE A 32 -9.52 17.12 6.63
CA PHE A 32 -8.17 17.67 6.60
C PHE A 32 -7.20 17.00 7.58
N GLU A 33 -7.68 16.35 8.64
CA GLU A 33 -6.81 15.74 9.66
C GLU A 33 -6.47 14.30 9.35
N THR A 34 -7.41 13.53 8.78
CA THR A 34 -7.23 12.11 8.42
C THR A 34 -7.66 11.75 6.99
N PRO A 35 -7.15 12.46 5.96
CA PRO A 35 -7.63 12.34 4.58
C PRO A 35 -7.45 10.95 3.95
N LEU A 36 -6.40 10.20 4.31
CA LEU A 36 -6.18 8.85 3.80
C LEU A 36 -7.15 7.85 4.43
N LEU A 37 -7.40 7.95 5.74
CA LEU A 37 -8.34 7.06 6.42
C LEU A 37 -9.77 7.28 5.92
N ASP A 38 -10.17 8.53 5.69
CA ASP A 38 -11.47 8.88 5.10
C ASP A 38 -11.63 8.25 3.70
N HIS A 39 -10.58 8.28 2.87
CA HIS A 39 -10.62 7.69 1.52
C HIS A 39 -10.62 6.16 1.53
N LEU A 40 -9.88 5.52 2.43
CA LEU A 40 -9.88 4.05 2.56
C LEU A 40 -11.20 3.53 3.14
N GLY A 41 -11.85 4.34 3.98
CA GLY A 41 -13.08 3.98 4.69
C GLY A 41 -12.89 2.88 5.72
N ASP A 42 -14.01 2.40 6.24
CA ASP A 42 -14.02 1.36 7.27
C ASP A 42 -13.60 0.00 6.71
N ALA A 43 -12.78 -0.72 7.48
CA ALA A 43 -12.40 -2.07 7.13
C ALA A 43 -13.61 -3.00 7.13
N LYS A 44 -13.76 -3.78 6.05
CA LYS A 44 -14.88 -4.74 5.88
C LYS A 44 -14.92 -5.82 6.97
N ARG A 45 -13.79 -6.10 7.61
CA ARG A 45 -13.65 -7.14 8.64
C ARG A 45 -12.68 -6.66 9.71
N PRO A 46 -12.97 -6.88 11.01
CA PRO A 46 -12.01 -6.65 12.08
C PRO A 46 -10.92 -7.73 12.09
N ALA A 47 -9.77 -7.43 12.68
CA ALA A 47 -8.73 -8.41 12.98
C ALA A 47 -9.21 -9.32 14.13
N SER A 48 -8.95 -10.62 14.03
CA SER A 48 -9.35 -11.62 15.05
C SER A 48 -8.28 -11.89 16.11
N SER A 49 -7.04 -11.46 15.85
CA SER A 49 -5.87 -11.71 16.68
C SER A 49 -4.94 -10.50 16.66
N THR A 50 -4.05 -10.42 17.64
CA THR A 50 -3.00 -9.38 17.72
C THR A 50 -1.96 -9.52 16.62
N LEU A 51 -1.82 -10.72 16.06
CA LEU A 51 -1.13 -10.98 14.79
C LEU A 51 -2.21 -11.10 13.71
N HIS A 52 -2.28 -10.10 12.83
CA HIS A 52 -3.17 -10.12 11.69
C HIS A 52 -2.43 -10.73 10.51
N GLU A 53 -2.93 -11.86 10.01
CA GLU A 53 -2.30 -12.61 8.93
C GLU A 53 -3.23 -12.69 7.73
N TRP A 54 -2.66 -12.59 6.53
CA TRP A 54 -3.35 -12.89 5.29
C TRP A 54 -2.46 -13.76 4.40
N ILE A 55 -3.11 -14.47 3.49
CA ILE A 55 -2.44 -15.36 2.55
C ILE A 55 -2.43 -14.69 1.19
N GLU A 56 -1.25 -14.67 0.58
CA GLU A 56 -1.05 -14.24 -0.79
C GLU A 56 -0.62 -15.43 -1.64
N ASP A 57 -1.08 -15.44 -2.88
CA ASP A 57 -0.65 -16.37 -3.90
C ASP A 57 -0.33 -15.56 -5.15
N LYS A 58 0.61 -16.04 -5.95
CA LYS A 58 0.97 -15.43 -7.22
C LYS A 58 0.67 -16.41 -8.33
N LEU A 59 0.37 -15.90 -9.51
CA LEU A 59 0.32 -16.76 -10.70
C LEU A 59 1.74 -17.24 -11.03
N LEU A 60 1.80 -18.32 -11.81
CA LEU A 60 3.08 -18.77 -12.36
C LEU A 60 3.69 -17.64 -13.18
N PRO A 61 4.99 -17.36 -13.01
CA PRO A 61 5.66 -16.33 -13.78
C PRO A 61 5.62 -16.69 -15.27
N ASN A 62 5.29 -15.70 -16.09
CA ASN A 62 5.33 -15.78 -17.55
C ASN A 62 6.57 -15.08 -18.13
N THR A 63 7.46 -14.58 -17.26
CA THR A 63 8.65 -13.82 -17.64
C THR A 63 9.81 -14.26 -16.76
N GLY A 64 10.97 -14.48 -17.35
CA GLY A 64 12.24 -14.66 -16.66
C GLY A 64 13.27 -13.63 -17.14
N GLN A 65 14.49 -13.68 -16.61
CA GLN A 65 15.57 -12.78 -17.02
C GLN A 65 16.83 -13.57 -17.34
N ILE A 66 17.59 -13.08 -18.33
CA ILE A 66 18.91 -13.64 -18.68
C ILE A 66 19.93 -13.20 -17.64
N ASN A 67 20.67 -14.16 -17.10
CA ASN A 67 21.77 -13.92 -16.17
C ASN A 67 23.08 -14.40 -16.81
N GLN A 68 23.46 -13.71 -17.87
CA GLN A 68 24.61 -14.06 -18.69
C GLN A 68 25.28 -12.81 -19.26
N THR A 69 26.55 -12.63 -18.90
CA THR A 69 27.38 -11.53 -19.39
C THR A 69 28.23 -11.92 -20.60
N THR A 70 28.52 -13.21 -20.77
CA THR A 70 29.33 -13.74 -21.87
C THR A 70 28.58 -14.82 -22.62
N PHE A 71 28.40 -14.65 -23.92
CA PHE A 71 27.65 -15.55 -24.78
C PHE A 71 28.58 -16.30 -25.73
N THR A 72 28.49 -17.63 -25.72
CA THR A 72 29.30 -18.48 -26.59
C THR A 72 28.39 -19.19 -27.60
N PRO A 73 28.67 -19.13 -28.92
CA PRO A 73 29.79 -18.44 -29.56
C PRO A 73 29.58 -16.93 -29.73
N THR A 74 28.34 -16.44 -29.78
CA THR A 74 28.01 -14.99 -29.83
C THR A 74 26.63 -14.75 -29.20
N PRO A 75 26.30 -13.52 -28.76
CA PRO A 75 24.97 -13.19 -28.22
C PRO A 75 23.81 -13.30 -29.21
N GLN A 76 24.08 -13.46 -30.51
CA GLN A 76 23.05 -13.65 -31.54
C GLN A 76 22.79 -15.13 -31.85
N THR A 77 23.76 -16.00 -31.61
CA THR A 77 23.72 -17.40 -32.05
C THR A 77 23.93 -18.42 -30.94
N CYS A 78 24.11 -17.99 -29.69
CA CYS A 78 24.23 -18.90 -28.56
C CYS A 78 22.95 -19.74 -28.39
N THR A 79 23.14 -21.03 -28.13
CA THR A 79 22.05 -21.98 -27.88
C THR A 79 21.94 -22.35 -26.41
N ALA A 80 22.92 -22.02 -25.58
CA ALA A 80 22.86 -22.15 -24.13
C ALA A 80 22.72 -20.76 -23.51
N VAL A 81 21.58 -20.50 -22.88
CA VAL A 81 21.27 -19.22 -22.22
C VAL A 81 21.09 -19.47 -20.74
N ILE A 82 21.89 -18.80 -19.92
CA ILE A 82 21.76 -18.84 -18.45
C ILE A 82 20.71 -17.82 -18.04
N VAL A 83 19.76 -18.25 -17.21
CA VAL A 83 18.68 -17.42 -16.67
C VAL A 83 18.77 -17.35 -15.15
N ASP A 84 18.10 -16.38 -14.54
CA ASP A 84 18.05 -16.27 -13.07
C ASP A 84 17.36 -17.47 -12.40
N ASP A 85 16.23 -17.89 -12.99
CA ASP A 85 15.45 -19.02 -12.51
C ASP A 85 14.89 -19.83 -13.68
N ALA A 86 15.49 -21.00 -13.93
CA ALA A 86 15.06 -21.89 -14.99
C ALA A 86 13.76 -22.63 -14.66
N THR A 87 13.28 -22.62 -13.41
CA THR A 87 12.01 -23.25 -13.01
C THR A 87 10.77 -22.48 -13.53
N VAL A 88 10.98 -21.26 -14.02
CA VAL A 88 9.98 -20.43 -14.69
C VAL A 88 9.56 -21.05 -16.04
N PHE A 89 10.48 -21.74 -16.72
CA PHE A 89 10.31 -22.25 -18.08
C PHE A 89 10.00 -23.75 -18.09
N GLN A 90 9.41 -24.21 -19.20
CA GLN A 90 9.21 -25.62 -19.52
C GLN A 90 9.80 -25.97 -20.88
N VAL A 91 10.17 -27.24 -21.05
CA VAL A 91 10.55 -27.76 -22.36
C VAL A 91 9.37 -27.63 -23.29
N GLY A 92 9.59 -27.10 -24.49
CA GLY A 92 8.54 -26.78 -25.45
C GLY A 92 8.08 -25.33 -25.41
N ASP A 93 8.52 -24.52 -24.45
CA ASP A 93 8.14 -23.11 -24.40
C ASP A 93 8.71 -22.31 -25.57
N LEU A 94 7.86 -21.48 -26.17
CA LEU A 94 8.28 -20.42 -27.06
C LEU A 94 8.55 -19.17 -26.23
N VAL A 95 9.75 -18.64 -26.32
CA VAL A 95 10.20 -17.48 -25.54
C VAL A 95 10.68 -16.36 -26.45
N ARG A 96 10.38 -15.12 -26.06
CA ARG A 96 10.76 -13.90 -26.79
C ARG A 96 11.73 -13.07 -25.95
N PRO A 97 12.92 -12.72 -26.46
CA PRO A 97 13.86 -11.85 -25.76
C PRO A 97 13.46 -10.38 -25.90
N GLY A 98 13.17 -9.73 -24.77
CA GLY A 98 12.79 -8.33 -24.67
C GLY A 98 11.62 -7.96 -25.58
N THR A 99 11.77 -6.82 -26.26
CA THR A 99 10.83 -6.30 -27.26
C THR A 99 11.16 -6.77 -28.69
N SER A 100 12.08 -7.72 -28.85
CA SER A 100 12.49 -8.17 -30.18
C SER A 100 11.40 -8.98 -30.89
N SER A 101 11.51 -9.09 -32.21
CA SER A 101 10.66 -9.98 -33.02
C SER A 101 11.14 -11.44 -33.01
N GLU A 102 12.22 -11.76 -32.29
CA GLU A 102 12.75 -13.13 -32.25
C GLU A 102 11.86 -14.04 -31.41
N VAL A 103 11.57 -15.23 -31.92
CA VAL A 103 11.04 -16.32 -31.10
C VAL A 103 12.11 -17.39 -30.99
N MET A 104 12.35 -17.84 -29.76
CA MET A 104 13.22 -18.98 -29.45
C MET A 104 12.38 -20.13 -28.93
N PHE A 105 12.79 -21.35 -29.24
CA PHE A 105 12.16 -22.56 -28.72
C PHE A 105 13.05 -23.18 -27.64
N VAL A 106 12.50 -23.44 -26.45
CA VAL A 106 13.20 -24.09 -25.34
C VAL A 106 13.23 -25.60 -25.56
N ALA A 107 14.38 -26.12 -25.97
CA ALA A 107 14.58 -27.53 -26.30
C ALA A 107 14.90 -28.39 -25.07
N SER A 108 15.64 -27.85 -24.10
CA SER A 108 15.90 -28.53 -22.83
C SER A 108 16.22 -27.52 -21.72
N ILE A 109 16.07 -27.96 -20.48
CA ILE A 109 16.30 -27.13 -19.29
C ILE A 109 17.20 -27.90 -18.33
N ASN A 110 18.22 -27.22 -17.81
CA ASN A 110 19.02 -27.70 -16.70
C ASN A 110 18.87 -26.75 -15.50
N THR A 111 18.09 -27.16 -14.51
CA THR A 111 17.83 -26.37 -13.28
C THR A 111 19.04 -26.33 -12.34
N GLY A 112 19.98 -27.26 -12.44
CA GLY A 112 21.21 -27.26 -11.64
C GLY A 112 22.20 -26.17 -12.06
N THR A 113 22.26 -25.86 -13.36
CA THR A 113 23.09 -24.77 -13.91
C THR A 113 22.28 -23.56 -14.36
N GLN A 114 20.98 -23.54 -14.09
CA GLN A 114 20.01 -22.53 -14.56
C GLN A 114 20.13 -22.23 -16.07
N THR A 115 20.42 -23.26 -16.87
CA THR A 115 20.70 -23.12 -18.31
C THR A 115 19.54 -23.62 -19.15
N LEU A 116 19.05 -22.78 -20.06
CA LEU A 116 18.12 -23.14 -21.12
C LEU A 116 18.90 -23.49 -22.38
N THR A 117 18.63 -24.67 -22.96
CA THR A 117 19.07 -24.97 -24.32
C THR A 117 17.97 -24.54 -25.28
N VAL A 118 18.23 -23.53 -26.10
CA VAL A 118 17.27 -22.90 -26.99
C VAL A 118 17.65 -23.09 -28.46
N VAL A 119 16.62 -23.23 -29.30
CA VAL A 119 16.73 -23.10 -30.75
C VAL A 119 16.40 -21.65 -31.09
N ARG A 120 17.38 -20.95 -31.67
CA ARG A 120 17.30 -19.54 -32.07
C ARG A 120 16.55 -19.40 -33.40
N SER A 121 16.04 -18.19 -33.66
CA SER A 121 15.37 -17.88 -34.95
C SER A 121 14.23 -18.85 -35.32
N TYR A 122 13.47 -19.30 -34.32
CA TYR A 122 12.39 -20.26 -34.53
C TYR A 122 11.30 -19.66 -35.43
N GLY A 123 10.82 -20.43 -36.42
CA GLY A 123 9.84 -19.91 -37.38
C GLY A 123 10.40 -18.87 -38.36
N SER A 124 11.71 -18.85 -38.61
CA SER A 124 12.39 -17.87 -39.48
C SER A 124 12.36 -16.42 -38.96
N THR A 125 12.23 -16.23 -37.65
CA THR A 125 12.34 -14.90 -37.04
C THR A 125 13.80 -14.43 -37.01
N SER A 126 14.04 -13.12 -37.16
CA SER A 126 15.39 -12.55 -37.08
C SER A 126 15.98 -12.70 -35.67
N PRO A 127 17.23 -13.16 -35.50
CA PRO A 127 17.87 -13.28 -34.19
C PRO A 127 18.15 -11.90 -33.57
N ALA A 128 17.82 -11.75 -32.29
CA ALA A 128 18.12 -10.57 -31.50
C ALA A 128 19.49 -10.71 -30.82
N THR A 129 20.14 -9.59 -30.50
CA THR A 129 21.36 -9.63 -29.66
C THR A 129 20.94 -9.78 -28.21
N LEU A 130 21.27 -10.91 -27.59
CA LEU A 130 21.00 -11.12 -26.16
C LEU A 130 21.96 -10.30 -25.30
N ALA A 131 21.46 -9.83 -24.16
CA ALA A 131 22.22 -9.08 -23.17
C ALA A 131 21.88 -9.61 -21.76
N ASN A 132 22.76 -9.31 -20.80
CA ASN A 132 22.46 -9.56 -19.39
C ASN A 132 21.23 -8.76 -18.96
N ASP A 133 20.48 -9.29 -17.99
CA ASP A 133 19.25 -8.72 -17.42
C ASP A 133 18.09 -8.54 -18.41
N MET A 134 18.26 -9.00 -19.65
CA MET A 134 17.23 -8.95 -20.67
C MET A 134 16.07 -9.87 -20.29
N ALA A 135 14.85 -9.33 -20.28
CA ALA A 135 13.64 -10.10 -20.01
C ALA A 135 13.39 -11.15 -21.11
N LEU A 136 12.98 -12.34 -20.70
CA LEU A 136 12.52 -13.44 -21.55
C LEU A 136 11.05 -13.67 -21.29
N PHE A 137 10.20 -13.31 -22.24
CA PHE A 137 8.75 -13.49 -22.15
C PHE A 137 8.34 -14.84 -22.70
N ILE A 138 7.58 -15.62 -21.93
CA ILE A 138 7.00 -16.89 -22.37
C ILE A 138 5.73 -16.58 -23.16
N LEU A 139 5.73 -16.94 -24.44
CA LEU A 139 4.57 -16.83 -25.33
C LEU A 139 3.57 -17.97 -25.06
N GLY A 140 4.09 -19.15 -24.74
CA GLY A 140 3.31 -20.34 -24.44
C GLY A 140 4.07 -21.63 -24.76
N ASN A 141 3.55 -22.75 -24.28
CA ASN A 141 4.12 -24.06 -24.56
C ASN A 141 3.60 -24.60 -25.91
N ALA A 142 4.51 -25.02 -26.79
CA ALA A 142 4.20 -25.67 -28.05
C ALA A 142 4.21 -27.20 -27.88
N ALA A 143 3.08 -27.74 -27.42
CA ALA A 143 2.91 -29.19 -27.26
C ALA A 143 2.86 -29.91 -28.61
N LEU A 144 3.42 -31.12 -28.67
CA LEU A 144 3.34 -31.99 -29.84
C LEU A 144 1.95 -32.63 -29.94
N GLU A 145 1.49 -32.86 -31.17
CA GLU A 145 0.23 -33.56 -31.42
C GLU A 145 0.29 -34.99 -30.87
N GLY A 146 -0.68 -35.36 -30.03
CA GLY A 146 -0.74 -36.67 -29.39
C GLY A 146 0.21 -36.86 -28.19
N ALA A 147 0.86 -35.80 -27.71
CA ALA A 147 1.70 -35.88 -26.51
C ALA A 147 0.87 -36.08 -25.23
N GLU A 148 1.50 -36.71 -24.24
CA GLU A 148 0.98 -36.81 -22.88
C GLU A 148 0.79 -35.41 -22.25
N ALA A 149 -0.10 -35.33 -21.26
CA ALA A 149 -0.38 -34.08 -20.57
C ALA A 149 0.90 -33.53 -19.87
N PRO A 150 1.11 -32.19 -19.89
CA PRO A 150 2.26 -31.58 -19.24
C PRO A 150 2.21 -31.76 -17.72
N GLN A 151 3.40 -31.77 -17.10
CA GLN A 151 3.52 -31.85 -15.64
C GLN A 151 2.84 -30.64 -14.98
N ALA A 152 2.03 -30.91 -13.96
CA ALA A 152 1.34 -29.86 -13.21
C ALA A 152 2.34 -28.96 -12.49
N ARG A 153 2.18 -27.65 -12.64
CA ARG A 153 2.93 -26.63 -11.92
C ARG A 153 2.07 -26.08 -10.78
N PHE A 154 2.73 -25.79 -9.67
CA PHE A 154 2.08 -25.27 -8.48
C PHE A 154 2.80 -24.01 -8.02
N THR A 155 2.04 -23.03 -7.56
CA THR A 155 2.56 -21.93 -6.75
C THR A 155 2.28 -22.22 -5.29
N THR A 156 3.15 -21.72 -4.43
CA THR A 156 2.99 -21.85 -2.98
C THR A 156 2.44 -20.56 -2.42
N ARG A 157 1.43 -20.72 -1.58
CA ARG A 157 0.83 -19.62 -0.84
C ARG A 157 1.80 -19.13 0.23
N VAL A 158 2.03 -17.82 0.25
CA VAL A 158 2.89 -17.16 1.24
C VAL A 158 2.02 -16.46 2.27
N ARG A 159 2.38 -16.61 3.54
CA ARG A 159 1.73 -15.89 4.63
C ARG A 159 2.39 -14.52 4.80
N LYS A 160 1.57 -13.48 4.79
CA LYS A 160 1.94 -12.11 5.18
C LYS A 160 1.29 -11.79 6.51
N GLN A 161 1.92 -10.88 7.26
CA GLN A 161 1.49 -10.58 8.62
C GLN A 161 1.81 -9.15 9.02
N ASN A 162 1.00 -8.59 9.92
CA ASN A 162 1.25 -7.35 10.63
C ASN A 162 0.71 -7.44 12.07
N TYR A 163 1.35 -6.76 13.00
CA TYR A 163 0.91 -6.74 14.40
C TYR A 163 0.00 -5.56 14.67
N THR A 164 -0.98 -5.74 15.55
CA THR A 164 -1.86 -4.67 16.02
C THR A 164 -1.13 -3.73 16.97
N GLN A 165 -1.39 -2.43 16.88
CA GLN A 165 -0.86 -1.41 17.78
C GLN A 165 -1.99 -0.84 18.65
N ILE A 166 -1.69 -0.67 19.94
CA ILE A 166 -2.62 -0.05 20.89
C ILE A 166 -2.38 1.47 20.89
N PHE A 167 -3.46 2.21 20.66
CA PHE A 167 -3.54 3.66 20.77
C PHE A 167 -4.33 3.99 22.03
N THR A 168 -3.77 4.82 22.92
CA THR A 168 -4.43 5.21 24.16
C THR A 168 -4.12 6.65 24.54
N ALA A 169 -5.13 7.36 25.03
CA ALA A 169 -5.00 8.69 25.62
C ALA A 169 -5.82 8.76 26.90
N ALA A 170 -5.21 9.29 27.97
CA ALA A 170 -5.87 9.44 29.27
C ALA A 170 -6.68 10.74 29.33
N ILE A 171 -7.77 10.68 30.09
CA ILE A 171 -8.64 11.83 30.41
C ILE A 171 -8.75 11.89 31.92
N GLU A 172 -8.48 13.05 32.49
CA GLU A 172 -8.65 13.32 33.92
C GLU A 172 -9.26 14.71 34.09
N VAL A 173 -10.40 14.78 34.77
CA VAL A 173 -11.11 16.03 35.07
C VAL A 173 -11.35 16.10 36.58
N SER A 174 -10.94 17.21 37.21
CA SER A 174 -11.16 17.41 38.65
C SER A 174 -12.63 17.67 38.98
N GLY A 175 -13.07 17.26 40.17
CA GLY A 175 -14.46 17.46 40.62
C GLY A 175 -14.86 18.94 40.68
N SER A 176 -13.91 19.82 41.03
CA SER A 176 -14.13 21.28 41.01
C SER A 176 -14.35 21.83 39.60
N MET A 177 -13.63 21.32 38.60
CA MET A 177 -13.80 21.73 37.20
C MET A 177 -15.11 21.21 36.61
N GLN A 178 -15.51 19.99 37.00
CA GLN A 178 -16.79 19.41 36.58
C GLN A 178 -17.99 20.14 37.21
N ALA A 179 -17.86 20.63 38.45
CA ALA A 179 -18.90 21.39 39.13
C ALA A 179 -18.96 22.87 38.69
N ALA A 180 -17.84 23.42 38.20
CA ALA A 180 -17.79 24.78 37.69
C ALA A 180 -18.55 24.88 36.36
N ARG A 181 -19.32 25.95 36.18
CA ARG A 181 -19.92 26.25 34.87
C ARG A 181 -18.81 26.65 33.90
N SER A 182 -18.45 25.78 32.97
CA SER A 182 -17.63 26.16 31.83
C SER A 182 -18.47 26.99 30.86
N HIS A 183 -17.91 28.10 30.36
CA HIS A 183 -18.56 28.92 29.34
C HIS A 183 -18.31 28.27 27.97
N GLY A 184 -19.37 27.88 27.27
CA GLY A 184 -19.30 27.37 25.89
C GLY A 184 -19.06 25.86 25.74
N VAL A 185 -18.85 25.13 26.83
CA VAL A 185 -18.73 23.66 26.84
C VAL A 185 -19.84 23.10 27.73
N GLY A 186 -20.54 22.06 27.27
CA GLY A 186 -21.64 21.44 28.02
C GLY A 186 -21.13 20.59 29.19
N ASP A 187 -20.32 19.57 28.87
CA ASP A 187 -19.58 18.74 29.83
C ASP A 187 -18.10 18.69 29.41
N GLU A 188 -17.22 19.02 30.35
CA GLU A 188 -15.77 19.00 30.14
C GLU A 188 -15.27 17.59 29.83
N ILE A 189 -15.87 16.56 30.44
CA ILE A 189 -15.47 15.17 30.21
C ILE A 189 -15.73 14.79 28.76
N ASP A 190 -16.90 15.14 28.21
CA ASP A 190 -17.26 14.81 26.85
C ASP A 190 -16.43 15.59 25.82
N TYR A 191 -16.11 16.85 26.13
CA TYR A 191 -15.17 17.63 25.34
C TYR A 191 -13.78 16.97 25.27
N GLN A 192 -13.24 16.57 26.42
CA GLN A 192 -11.94 15.87 26.47
C GLN A 192 -11.99 14.52 25.74
N LYS A 193 -13.10 13.78 25.82
CA LYS A 193 -13.30 12.54 25.02
C LYS A 193 -13.16 12.80 23.53
N GLN A 194 -13.86 13.82 23.03
CA GLN A 194 -13.84 14.16 21.60
C GLN A 194 -12.44 14.59 21.14
N GLU A 195 -11.77 15.46 21.90
CA GLU A 195 -10.43 15.94 21.53
C GLU A 195 -9.39 14.80 21.57
N ARG A 196 -9.40 13.94 22.60
CA ARG A 196 -8.51 12.76 22.64
C ARG A 196 -8.78 11.78 21.51
N MET A 197 -10.04 11.58 21.14
CA MET A 197 -10.38 10.72 20.00
C MET A 197 -9.81 11.27 18.68
N ARG A 198 -9.90 12.59 18.46
CA ARG A 198 -9.34 13.28 17.29
C ARG A 198 -7.82 13.12 17.23
N GLU A 199 -7.15 13.32 18.36
CA GLU A 199 -5.69 13.12 18.47
C GLU A 199 -5.30 11.67 18.12
N LEU A 200 -6.02 10.68 18.64
CA LEU A 200 -5.71 9.27 18.39
C LEU A 200 -5.96 8.85 16.93
N LEU A 201 -6.97 9.41 16.27
CA LEU A 201 -7.23 9.13 14.85
C LEU A 201 -6.18 9.79 13.94
N ARG A 202 -5.75 11.00 14.29
CA ARG A 202 -4.61 11.66 13.65
C ARG A 202 -3.32 10.84 13.79
N ASP A 203 -3.06 10.33 14.98
CA ASP A 203 -1.91 9.48 15.24
C ASP A 203 -2.01 8.13 14.51
N LEU A 204 -3.23 7.58 14.39
CA LEU A 204 -3.49 6.37 13.60
C LEU A 204 -3.10 6.56 12.13
N GLU A 205 -3.54 7.65 11.47
CA GLU A 205 -3.17 7.91 10.08
C GLU A 205 -1.65 8.02 9.90
N ASN A 206 -0.98 8.75 10.80
CA ASN A 206 0.48 8.86 10.75
C ASN A 206 1.15 7.49 10.91
N CYS A 207 0.67 6.64 11.81
CA CYS A 207 1.18 5.27 11.94
C CYS A 207 0.82 4.38 10.74
N VAL A 208 -0.32 4.59 10.06
CA VAL A 208 -0.65 3.87 8.82
C VAL A 208 0.36 4.23 7.72
N ILE A 209 0.76 5.49 7.62
CA ILE A 209 1.69 5.97 6.60
C ILE A 209 3.15 5.59 6.96
N ASN A 210 3.61 6.01 8.13
CA ASN A 210 5.02 5.99 8.56
C ASN A 210 5.33 4.97 9.66
N GLY A 211 4.36 4.15 10.06
CA GLY A 211 4.55 3.15 11.13
C GLY A 211 5.68 2.19 10.82
N VAL A 212 6.40 1.78 11.86
CA VAL A 212 7.49 0.81 11.76
C VAL A 212 7.35 -0.19 12.90
N ALA A 213 7.35 -1.47 12.55
CA ALA A 213 7.39 -2.55 13.53
C ALA A 213 8.83 -2.75 14.04
N PRO A 214 9.04 -3.17 15.30
CA PRO A 214 10.38 -3.46 15.81
C PRO A 214 11.06 -4.59 14.99
N ALA A 215 12.38 -4.53 14.82
CA ALA A 215 13.11 -5.57 14.08
C ALA A 215 13.11 -6.94 14.79
N SER A 216 12.97 -6.94 16.12
CA SER A 216 12.92 -8.14 16.95
C SER A 216 11.83 -8.01 18.02
N THR A 217 11.25 -9.13 18.45
CA THR A 217 10.24 -9.15 19.53
C THR A 217 9.00 -8.31 19.18
N GLN A 218 8.53 -8.45 17.94
CA GLN A 218 7.38 -7.70 17.42
C GLN A 218 6.08 -7.94 18.20
N HIS A 219 5.94 -9.09 18.86
CA HIS A 219 4.81 -9.39 19.74
C HIS A 219 4.78 -8.53 21.02
N GLY A 220 5.85 -7.77 21.31
CA GLY A 220 6.00 -6.93 22.47
C GLY A 220 6.60 -7.66 23.68
N SER A 221 7.19 -6.88 24.60
CA SER A 221 7.68 -7.35 25.89
C SER A 221 7.47 -6.26 26.96
N SER A 222 7.96 -6.47 28.19
CA SER A 222 7.98 -5.43 29.22
C SER A 222 8.81 -4.19 28.84
N THR A 223 9.74 -4.33 27.89
CA THR A 223 10.63 -3.26 27.43
C THR A 223 10.41 -2.88 25.97
N VAL A 224 9.87 -3.78 25.15
CA VAL A 224 9.61 -3.56 23.72
C VAL A 224 8.13 -3.32 23.50
N ARG A 225 7.79 -2.15 22.95
CA ARG A 225 6.41 -1.83 22.57
C ARG A 225 6.07 -2.50 21.25
N ARG A 226 4.85 -3.01 21.14
CA ARG A 226 4.30 -3.51 19.88
C ARG A 226 3.80 -2.33 19.04
N SER A 227 4.34 -2.17 17.84
CA SER A 227 3.91 -1.19 16.84
C SER A 227 3.61 -1.89 15.53
N MET A 228 2.67 -1.30 14.77
CA MET A 228 2.28 -1.81 13.47
C MET A 228 3.23 -1.30 12.38
N ASN A 229 3.34 -2.08 11.31
CA ASN A 229 4.04 -1.63 10.11
C ASN A 229 3.15 -0.72 9.25
N GLY A 230 3.70 0.38 8.75
CA GLY A 230 3.04 1.34 7.88
C GLY A 230 3.28 1.06 6.40
N ILE A 231 2.63 1.84 5.52
CA ILE A 231 2.69 1.67 4.07
C ILE A 231 4.10 1.90 3.55
N ASN A 232 4.77 2.98 3.98
CA ASN A 232 6.12 3.31 3.52
C ASN A 232 7.14 2.19 3.79
N HIS A 233 7.04 1.50 4.93
CA HIS A 233 7.91 0.39 5.26
C HIS A 233 7.44 -0.95 4.68
N SER A 234 6.17 -1.06 4.29
CA SER A 234 5.64 -2.26 3.63
C SER A 234 6.03 -2.33 2.15
N ILE A 235 6.36 -1.20 1.53
CA ILE A 235 6.86 -1.13 0.14
C ILE A 235 8.40 -1.25 0.17
N GLN A 236 8.93 -2.36 -0.34
CA GLN A 236 10.37 -2.64 -0.36
C GLN A 236 10.90 -2.76 -1.79
N THR A 237 10.15 -3.40 -2.68
CA THR A 237 10.54 -3.75 -4.05
C THR A 237 10.18 -2.69 -5.07
N ASN A 238 9.04 -2.00 -4.90
CA ASN A 238 8.59 -0.93 -5.77
C ASN A 238 8.91 0.46 -5.18
N ARG A 239 10.20 0.67 -4.92
CA ARG A 239 10.75 1.98 -4.53
C ARG A 239 11.45 2.60 -5.73
N PHE A 240 10.93 3.73 -6.16
CA PHE A 240 11.38 4.46 -7.35
C PHE A 240 12.13 5.72 -6.93
N ILE A 241 13.24 6.00 -7.59
CA ILE A 241 14.06 7.20 -7.37
C ILE A 241 14.26 7.85 -8.74
N PRO A 242 14.06 9.18 -8.88
CA PRO A 242 14.34 9.87 -10.14
C PRO A 242 15.78 9.63 -10.60
N GLY A 243 15.96 9.34 -11.89
CA GLY A 243 17.28 9.08 -12.50
C GLY A 243 17.88 7.70 -12.21
N GLU A 244 17.17 6.81 -11.50
CA GLU A 244 17.61 5.44 -11.26
C GLU A 244 16.73 4.39 -11.95
N GLY A 245 17.37 3.35 -12.49
CA GLY A 245 16.69 2.19 -13.09
C GLY A 245 15.85 2.56 -14.31
N GLU A 246 14.56 2.23 -14.28
CA GLU A 246 13.60 2.49 -15.37
C GLU A 246 12.95 3.89 -15.28
N ILE A 247 13.30 4.67 -14.26
CA ILE A 247 12.71 5.98 -13.98
C ILE A 247 13.60 7.07 -14.60
N PRO A 248 13.04 7.96 -15.44
CA PRO A 248 13.82 9.05 -16.04
C PRO A 248 14.26 10.07 -15.00
N ASP A 249 15.18 10.94 -15.38
CA ASP A 249 15.56 12.10 -14.56
C ASP A 249 14.34 13.01 -14.31
N GLY A 250 14.28 13.56 -13.10
CA GLY A 250 13.35 14.62 -12.74
C GLY A 250 13.69 15.95 -13.40
N ASP A 251 12.90 16.97 -13.10
CA ASP A 251 13.22 18.34 -13.53
C ASP A 251 14.32 18.95 -12.65
N GLY A 252 14.73 20.18 -12.96
CA GLY A 252 15.69 20.94 -12.15
C GLY A 252 17.06 20.26 -12.09
N ALA A 253 17.46 19.81 -10.90
CA ALA A 253 18.72 19.11 -10.67
C ALA A 253 18.65 17.58 -10.95
N GLY A 254 17.53 17.10 -11.51
CA GLY A 254 17.29 15.69 -11.82
C GLY A 254 16.45 14.96 -10.77
N ASP A 255 16.06 15.65 -9.69
CA ASP A 255 15.35 15.10 -8.53
C ASP A 255 13.97 15.73 -8.31
N GLU A 256 13.55 16.70 -9.13
CA GLU A 256 12.22 17.29 -9.02
C GLU A 256 11.15 16.40 -9.68
N LEU A 257 9.97 16.29 -9.05
CA LEU A 257 8.84 15.54 -9.61
C LEU A 257 8.36 16.17 -10.92
N ASN A 258 8.37 15.39 -12.00
CA ASN A 258 7.81 15.75 -13.31
C ASN A 258 6.84 14.65 -13.82
N GLU A 259 6.14 14.95 -14.92
CA GLU A 259 5.13 14.03 -15.48
C GLU A 259 5.75 12.72 -16.00
N ALA A 260 6.96 12.80 -16.54
CA ALA A 260 7.68 11.63 -17.06
C ALA A 260 8.05 10.63 -15.94
N VAL A 261 8.53 11.13 -14.80
CA VAL A 261 8.83 10.34 -13.59
C VAL A 261 7.56 9.67 -13.07
N LEU A 262 6.45 10.41 -12.96
CA LEU A 262 5.19 9.86 -12.47
C LEU A 262 4.63 8.77 -13.41
N ASN A 263 4.60 9.04 -14.72
CA ASN A 263 4.09 8.08 -15.70
C ASN A 263 4.99 6.84 -15.83
N ALA A 264 6.32 6.99 -15.72
CA ALA A 264 7.25 5.87 -15.70
C ALA A 264 7.03 4.97 -14.48
N ALA A 265 6.81 5.56 -13.29
CA ALA A 265 6.50 4.80 -12.08
C ALA A 265 5.15 4.07 -12.19
N LEU A 266 4.12 4.72 -12.72
CA LEU A 266 2.82 4.09 -12.96
C LEU A 266 2.91 2.94 -13.97
N ARG A 267 3.69 3.11 -15.05
CA ARG A 267 3.99 2.04 -16.02
C ARG A 267 4.66 0.85 -15.34
N ALA A 268 5.71 1.09 -14.55
CA ALA A 268 6.46 0.03 -13.89
C ALA A 268 5.60 -0.78 -12.90
N ILE A 269 4.67 -0.13 -12.19
CA ILE A 269 3.69 -0.82 -11.33
C ILE A 269 2.71 -1.65 -12.18
N TRP A 270 2.20 -1.06 -13.26
CA TRP A 270 1.25 -1.71 -14.15
C TRP A 270 1.84 -2.97 -14.80
N GLU A 271 3.10 -2.92 -15.27
CA GLU A 271 3.80 -4.06 -15.88
C GLU A 271 4.03 -5.21 -14.88
N LYS A 272 4.25 -4.90 -13.60
CA LYS A 272 4.52 -5.90 -12.56
C LYS A 272 3.27 -6.53 -11.95
N SER A 273 2.23 -5.74 -11.68
CA SER A 273 1.05 -6.22 -10.95
C SER A 273 -0.18 -6.41 -11.83
N SER A 274 -0.19 -5.92 -13.07
CA SER A 274 -1.40 -5.81 -13.91
C SER A 274 -2.59 -5.15 -13.17
N GLY A 275 -2.30 -4.37 -12.13
CA GLY A 275 -3.25 -3.67 -11.29
C GLY A 275 -3.25 -2.18 -11.61
N THR A 276 -4.37 -1.52 -11.40
CA THR A 276 -4.50 -0.08 -11.59
C THR A 276 -4.27 0.64 -10.28
N VAL A 277 -3.31 1.55 -10.24
CA VAL A 277 -3.17 2.51 -9.15
C VAL A 277 -4.35 3.48 -9.25
N ASP A 278 -5.05 3.69 -8.13
CA ASP A 278 -6.23 4.56 -8.06
C ASP A 278 -6.03 5.76 -7.15
N THR A 279 -4.98 5.75 -6.32
CA THR A 279 -4.79 6.73 -5.25
C THR A 279 -3.34 7.19 -5.20
N ILE A 280 -3.13 8.50 -5.27
CA ILE A 280 -1.82 9.13 -5.06
C ILE A 280 -1.86 9.89 -3.75
N VAL A 281 -0.98 9.56 -2.80
CA VAL A 281 -0.89 10.27 -1.52
C VAL A 281 0.37 11.11 -1.50
N VAL A 282 0.22 12.41 -1.24
CA VAL A 282 1.31 13.40 -1.33
C VAL A 282 1.31 14.36 -0.15
N GLY A 283 2.50 14.87 0.17
CA GLY A 283 2.69 16.02 1.05
C GLY A 283 2.51 17.35 0.32
N GLY A 284 2.59 18.45 1.08
CA GLY A 284 2.38 19.81 0.54
C GLY A 284 3.37 20.23 -0.56
N ALA A 285 4.65 19.86 -0.43
CA ALA A 285 5.68 20.19 -1.41
C ALA A 285 5.40 19.54 -2.78
N GLN A 286 5.26 18.21 -2.78
CA GLN A 286 4.98 17.44 -4.00
C GLN A 286 3.62 17.79 -4.60
N LYS A 287 2.61 18.14 -3.78
CA LYS A 287 1.32 18.62 -4.30
C LYS A 287 1.45 19.89 -5.12
N ARG A 288 2.35 20.83 -4.75
CA ARG A 288 2.59 22.04 -5.55
C ARG A 288 3.25 21.70 -6.89
N ARG A 289 4.15 20.72 -6.93
CA ARG A 289 4.78 20.22 -8.17
C ARG A 289 3.77 19.54 -9.09
N LEU A 290 2.87 18.72 -8.55
CA LEU A 290 1.76 18.14 -9.32
C LEU A 290 0.85 19.22 -9.92
N ASN A 291 0.54 20.26 -9.14
CA ASN A 291 -0.26 21.38 -9.64
C ASN A 291 0.45 22.14 -10.80
N SER A 292 1.78 22.16 -10.83
CA SER A 292 2.53 22.81 -11.92
C SER A 292 2.49 22.06 -13.25
N PHE A 293 2.17 20.76 -13.29
CA PHE A 293 2.07 19.99 -14.53
C PHE A 293 1.08 20.58 -15.51
N THR A 294 -0.02 21.13 -14.99
CA THR A 294 -1.08 21.74 -15.81
C THR A 294 -0.81 23.18 -16.24
N THR A 295 0.34 23.77 -15.92
CA THR A 295 0.59 25.20 -16.17
C THR A 295 0.72 25.53 -17.66
N GLY A 296 1.17 24.58 -18.49
CA GLY A 296 1.34 24.77 -19.94
C GLY A 296 0.07 24.69 -20.79
N SER A 297 -1.01 24.08 -20.28
CA SER A 297 -2.21 23.73 -21.08
C SER A 297 -3.48 24.44 -20.60
N ARG A 298 -3.36 25.63 -20.03
CA ARG A 298 -4.51 26.37 -19.47
C ARG A 298 -5.17 27.27 -20.50
N ALA A 299 -6.49 27.13 -20.62
CA ALA A 299 -7.35 28.13 -21.23
C ALA A 299 -8.13 28.83 -20.12
N TYR A 300 -8.06 30.16 -20.09
CA TYR A 300 -8.91 31.00 -19.23
C TYR A 300 -9.94 31.70 -20.11
N LEU A 301 -11.17 31.79 -19.64
CA LEU A 301 -12.18 32.62 -20.28
C LEU A 301 -12.05 34.07 -19.77
N PRO A 302 -12.41 35.09 -20.57
CA PRO A 302 -12.32 36.50 -20.17
C PRO A 302 -13.15 36.87 -18.91
N GLU A 303 -14.06 36.00 -18.50
CA GLU A 303 -14.95 36.15 -17.34
C GLU A 303 -14.41 35.52 -16.05
N ASP A 304 -13.28 34.80 -16.11
CA ASP A 304 -12.70 34.15 -14.93
C ASP A 304 -12.05 35.17 -13.99
N THR A 305 -12.71 35.51 -12.88
CA THR A 305 -12.19 36.46 -11.87
C THR A 305 -11.37 35.80 -10.75
N ALA A 306 -11.18 34.48 -10.78
CA ALA A 306 -10.48 33.72 -9.74
C ALA A 306 -9.43 32.77 -10.34
N PHE A 307 -8.18 32.87 -9.86
CA PHE A 307 -7.12 31.95 -10.24
C PHE A 307 -7.24 30.63 -9.47
N ARG A 308 -7.44 29.51 -10.18
CA ARG A 308 -7.50 28.16 -9.61
C ARG A 308 -6.36 27.31 -10.18
N ASN A 309 -5.54 26.77 -9.29
CA ASN A 309 -4.43 25.88 -9.64
C ASN A 309 -4.45 24.65 -8.74
N LEU A 310 -5.35 23.72 -9.03
CA LEU A 310 -5.57 22.53 -8.21
C LEU A 310 -5.89 21.34 -9.10
N VAL A 311 -5.06 20.30 -9.01
CA VAL A 311 -5.27 19.01 -9.66
C VAL A 311 -5.78 18.03 -8.62
N SER A 312 -7.04 17.57 -8.71
CA SER A 312 -7.60 16.59 -7.77
C SER A 312 -7.54 15.16 -8.28
N VAL A 313 -7.58 15.00 -9.60
CA VAL A 313 -7.54 13.71 -10.29
C VAL A 313 -6.50 13.82 -11.39
N TYR A 314 -5.64 12.81 -11.46
CA TYR A 314 -4.64 12.64 -12.49
C TYR A 314 -5.02 11.44 -13.34
N GLU A 315 -5.32 11.67 -14.61
CA GLU A 315 -5.63 10.61 -15.56
C GLU A 315 -4.38 10.35 -16.40
N SER A 316 -3.89 9.11 -16.33
CA SER A 316 -2.73 8.62 -17.08
C SER A 316 -3.17 7.49 -18.00
N ASP A 317 -2.31 7.12 -18.95
CA ASP A 317 -2.53 5.94 -19.83
C ASP A 317 -2.68 4.62 -19.04
N PHE A 318 -2.21 4.59 -17.78
CA PHE A 318 -2.22 3.41 -16.91
C PHE A 318 -3.35 3.42 -15.86
N GLY A 319 -4.17 4.46 -15.83
CA GLY A 319 -5.31 4.57 -14.93
C GLY A 319 -5.60 5.98 -14.42
N VAL A 320 -6.74 6.09 -13.73
CA VAL A 320 -7.22 7.33 -13.11
C VAL A 320 -6.86 7.31 -11.63
N CYS A 321 -6.04 8.27 -11.22
CA CYS A 321 -5.55 8.40 -9.85
C CYS A 321 -6.16 9.61 -9.15
N ARG A 322 -6.80 9.40 -7.99
CA ARG A 322 -7.22 10.49 -7.09
C ARG A 322 -6.04 10.95 -6.24
N ILE A 323 -5.77 12.26 -6.21
CA ILE A 323 -4.67 12.82 -5.42
C ILE A 323 -5.18 13.25 -4.04
N ILE A 324 -4.66 12.62 -3.00
CA ILE A 324 -4.94 12.90 -1.61
C ILE A 324 -3.76 13.64 -0.99
N LEU A 325 -4.06 14.79 -0.38
CA LEU A 325 -3.08 15.57 0.35
C LEU A 325 -3.09 15.12 1.82
N SER A 326 -2.01 14.51 2.29
CA SER A 326 -1.83 14.17 3.71
C SER A 326 -0.61 14.88 4.28
N ARG A 327 -0.75 15.47 5.48
CA ARG A 327 0.36 16.16 6.16
C ARG A 327 1.43 15.19 6.66
N TRP A 328 1.08 13.93 6.86
CA TRP A 328 1.99 12.90 7.39
C TRP A 328 2.92 12.33 6.33
N MET A 329 2.69 12.62 5.05
CA MET A 329 3.63 12.24 4.00
C MET A 329 4.99 12.95 4.19
N PRO A 330 6.12 12.22 4.15
CA PRO A 330 7.43 12.84 4.06
C PRO A 330 7.51 13.76 2.83
N ALA A 331 8.21 14.89 2.96
CA ALA A 331 8.21 15.92 1.93
C ALA A 331 8.89 15.49 0.63
N ASP A 332 9.83 14.54 0.71
CA ASP A 332 10.67 13.99 -0.36
C ASP A 332 10.06 12.75 -1.04
N SER A 333 8.82 12.40 -0.72
CA SER A 333 8.19 11.20 -1.24
C SER A 333 6.71 11.35 -1.58
N LEU A 334 6.22 10.43 -2.40
CA LEU A 334 4.81 10.23 -2.68
C LEU A 334 4.50 8.73 -2.81
N LEU A 335 3.25 8.39 -2.51
CA LEU A 335 2.75 7.02 -2.60
C LEU A 335 1.80 6.85 -3.78
N LEU A 336 1.94 5.72 -4.47
CA LEU A 336 1.07 5.22 -5.53
C LEU A 336 0.39 3.96 -5.02
N LEU A 337 -0.91 4.03 -4.73
CA LEU A 337 -1.64 2.98 -4.02
C LEU A 337 -2.86 2.48 -4.82
N ASP A 338 -3.18 1.20 -4.63
CA ASP A 338 -4.47 0.59 -4.97
C ASP A 338 -5.32 0.48 -3.69
N SER A 339 -6.28 1.40 -3.52
CA SER A 339 -7.11 1.49 -2.32
C SER A 339 -7.88 0.19 -2.02
N GLY A 340 -8.25 -0.58 -3.05
CA GLY A 340 -8.99 -1.84 -2.91
C GLY A 340 -8.19 -2.96 -2.22
N ARG A 341 -6.87 -2.80 -2.10
CA ARG A 341 -5.93 -3.77 -1.52
C ARG A 341 -5.36 -3.33 -0.17
N ILE A 342 -5.84 -2.21 0.37
CA ILE A 342 -5.42 -1.66 1.66
C ILE A 342 -6.62 -1.64 2.60
N ALA A 343 -6.44 -2.08 3.84
CA ALA A 343 -7.45 -1.94 4.89
C ALA A 343 -6.80 -1.64 6.24
N VAL A 344 -7.50 -0.89 7.08
CA VAL A 344 -7.06 -0.55 8.44
C VAL A 344 -8.04 -1.16 9.46
N PRO A 345 -7.97 -2.48 9.70
CA PRO A 345 -8.93 -3.13 10.58
C PRO A 345 -8.64 -2.86 12.07
N PRO A 346 -9.66 -2.57 12.89
CA PRO A 346 -9.55 -2.65 14.33
C PRO A 346 -9.48 -4.11 14.79
N LEU A 347 -8.85 -4.37 15.93
CA LEU A 347 -8.98 -5.65 16.62
C LEU A 347 -10.43 -5.83 17.09
N GLN A 348 -10.98 -7.03 16.94
CA GLN A 348 -12.38 -7.33 17.26
C GLN A 348 -12.75 -6.90 18.69
N GLY A 349 -13.76 -6.03 18.80
CA GLY A 349 -14.23 -5.48 20.08
C GLY A 349 -13.29 -4.44 20.71
N ARG A 350 -12.29 -3.96 19.97
CA ARG A 350 -11.31 -2.96 20.42
C ARG A 350 -11.12 -1.83 19.40
N SER A 351 -12.19 -1.45 18.70
CA SER A 351 -12.29 -0.14 18.04
C SER A 351 -12.11 0.99 19.07
N PHE A 352 -11.90 2.22 18.63
CA PHE A 352 -11.82 3.37 19.55
C PHE A 352 -13.07 3.47 20.41
N HIS A 353 -12.89 3.32 21.72
CA HIS A 353 -13.95 3.48 22.71
C HIS A 353 -13.41 4.15 23.96
N TYR A 354 -14.31 4.82 24.68
CA TYR A 354 -14.01 5.36 26.00
C TYR A 354 -14.14 4.27 27.06
N LYS A 355 -13.11 4.12 27.89
CA LYS A 355 -13.11 3.24 29.05
C LYS A 355 -13.01 4.08 30.33
N PRO A 356 -14.04 4.09 31.19
CA PRO A 356 -13.95 4.74 32.49
C PRO A 356 -12.93 4.00 33.37
N LEU A 357 -12.15 4.77 34.13
CA LEU A 357 -11.21 4.27 35.12
C LEU A 357 -11.74 4.57 36.53
N ALA A 358 -11.16 3.94 37.54
CA ALA A 358 -11.46 4.29 38.91
C ALA A 358 -11.09 5.76 39.17
N ALA A 359 -11.96 6.48 39.88
CA ALA A 359 -11.68 7.85 40.32
C ALA A 359 -10.41 7.89 41.17
N LYS A 360 -9.62 8.95 41.02
CA LYS A 360 -8.34 9.11 41.72
C LYS A 360 -8.39 10.36 42.60
N GLY A 361 -8.84 10.18 43.85
CA GLY A 361 -9.13 11.32 44.71
C GLY A 361 -10.40 12.04 44.25
N ASP A 362 -10.39 13.37 44.21
CA ASP A 362 -11.49 14.21 43.70
C ASP A 362 -11.34 14.49 42.19
N SER A 363 -11.15 13.44 41.40
CA SER A 363 -11.11 13.51 39.94
C SER A 363 -11.80 12.32 39.27
N VAL A 364 -12.49 12.59 38.17
CA VAL A 364 -13.01 11.57 37.26
C VAL A 364 -11.93 11.22 36.26
N CYS A 365 -11.60 9.94 36.16
CA CYS A 365 -10.56 9.43 35.28
C CYS A 365 -11.14 8.47 34.23
N GLY A 366 -10.57 8.51 33.03
CA GLY A 366 -10.89 7.60 31.94
C GLY A 366 -9.76 7.53 30.93
N GLN A 367 -9.92 6.69 29.92
CA GLN A 367 -9.03 6.66 28.77
C GLN A 367 -9.82 6.37 27.50
N VAL A 368 -9.42 6.95 26.38
CA VAL A 368 -9.84 6.51 25.05
C VAL A 368 -8.80 5.49 24.59
N ILE A 369 -9.25 4.30 24.21
CA ILE A 369 -8.38 3.21 23.76
C ILE A 369 -8.92 2.61 22.48
N GLY A 370 -8.00 2.29 21.56
CA GLY A 370 -8.29 1.57 20.33
C GLY A 370 -7.08 0.73 19.93
N GLU A 371 -7.32 -0.34 19.20
CA GLU A 371 -6.26 -1.23 18.73
C GLU A 371 -6.48 -1.54 17.25
N TYR A 372 -5.50 -1.16 16.42
CA TYR A 372 -5.61 -1.18 14.96
C TYR A 372 -4.37 -1.80 14.32
N THR A 373 -4.49 -2.25 13.08
CA THR A 373 -3.37 -2.72 12.25
C THR A 373 -3.58 -2.27 10.81
N LEU A 374 -2.56 -2.47 9.96
CA LEU A 374 -2.61 -2.27 8.52
C LEU A 374 -2.56 -3.62 7.81
N GLU A 375 -3.58 -3.92 7.01
CA GLU A 375 -3.59 -5.02 6.04
C GLU A 375 -3.21 -4.47 4.68
N PHE A 376 -2.00 -4.80 4.22
CA PHE A 376 -1.43 -4.31 2.97
C PHE A 376 -1.22 -5.47 2.00
N LYS A 377 -2.14 -5.64 1.05
CA LYS A 377 -2.12 -6.76 0.10
C LYS A 377 -1.38 -6.42 -1.17
N ASN A 378 -0.65 -7.41 -1.65
CA ASN A 378 0.06 -7.40 -2.92
C ASN A 378 0.89 -6.13 -3.10
N GLU A 379 2.05 -6.10 -2.46
CA GLU A 379 3.01 -4.99 -2.55
C GLU A 379 3.31 -4.55 -3.99
N ALA A 380 3.35 -5.48 -4.95
CA ALA A 380 3.65 -5.19 -6.34
C ALA A 380 2.62 -4.24 -7.00
N ALA A 381 1.42 -4.12 -6.43
CA ALA A 381 0.35 -3.24 -6.89
C ALA A 381 0.50 -1.78 -6.47
N HIS A 382 1.44 -1.54 -5.56
CA HIS A 382 1.71 -0.24 -4.98
C HIS A 382 3.14 0.17 -5.31
N GLY A 383 3.44 1.44 -5.12
CA GLY A 383 4.80 1.95 -5.21
C GLY A 383 4.99 3.24 -4.45
N ALA A 384 6.25 3.57 -4.22
CA ALA A 384 6.65 4.82 -3.60
C ALA A 384 7.72 5.48 -4.46
N ILE A 385 7.57 6.76 -4.77
CA ILE A 385 8.65 7.56 -5.34
C ILE A 385 9.30 8.31 -4.18
N THR A 386 10.61 8.18 -4.04
CA THR A 386 11.40 8.76 -2.94
C THR A 386 12.61 9.52 -3.46
N GLY A 387 13.20 10.39 -2.63
CA GLY A 387 14.34 11.21 -3.04
C GLY A 387 13.95 12.39 -3.93
N LEU A 388 12.70 12.86 -3.82
CA LEU A 388 12.22 14.03 -4.53
C LEU A 388 12.71 15.32 -3.86
N ALA A 389 13.02 16.33 -4.67
CA ALA A 389 13.33 17.66 -4.18
C ALA A 389 12.14 18.29 -3.44
N VAL A 390 12.42 19.05 -2.38
CA VAL A 390 11.43 19.68 -1.47
C VAL A 390 11.30 21.17 -1.70
#